data_AF-A0A235J4I6-F1
#
_entry.id   AF-A0A235J4I6-F1
#
_cell.length_a   1.000
_cell.length_b   1.000
_cell.length_c   1.000
_cell.angle_alpha   90.00
_cell.angle_beta   90.00
_cell.angle_gamma   90.00
#
_symmetry.space_group_name_H-M   'P 1'
#
loop_
_entity.id
_entity.type
_entity.pdbx_description
1 polymer ?
#
loop_
_entity_poly.entity_id
_entity_poly.type
_entity_poly.pdbx_seq_one_letter_code
_entity_poly.pdbx_strand_id
1 'polypeptide(L)'
;MEYLKRFLEYAPEAYDAIRDADDVAVIARNTGWAEFRIRRIKKHLFYDEHQLDYDLGFNRFSPDPDIADAWIRLQRGNFNPEDLRLLEHEYFESRFEGIFHTNYRTSHDATERSGRLWSP
;
A
#
# COMPACT_ATOMS: atom_id res chain seq x y z
N MET A 1 0.42 -19.74 15.77
CA MET A 1 1.63 -20.22 15.06
C MET A 1 1.57 -19.78 13.60
N GLU A 2 0.53 -20.14 12.83
CA GLU A 2 0.42 -19.75 11.41
C GLU A 2 0.18 -18.24 11.17
N TYR A 3 -0.65 -17.59 12.00
CA TYR A 3 -0.86 -16.13 11.92
C TYR A 3 0.43 -15.33 12.10
N LEU A 4 1.25 -15.67 13.11
CA LEU A 4 2.50 -14.97 13.37
C LEU A 4 3.51 -15.16 12.23
N LYS A 5 3.52 -16.33 11.59
CA LYS A 5 4.36 -16.62 10.44
C LYS A 5 4.06 -15.70 9.26
N ARG A 6 2.79 -15.32 9.05
CA ARG A 6 2.42 -14.37 7.98
C ARG A 6 3.08 -13.00 8.17
N PHE A 7 3.13 -12.49 9.40
CA PHE A 7 3.72 -11.18 9.69
C PHE A 7 5.25 -11.20 9.77
N LEU A 8 5.84 -12.25 10.36
CA LEU A 8 7.28 -12.29 10.62
C LEU A 8 8.12 -12.83 9.47
N GLU A 9 7.55 -13.66 8.59
CA GLU A 9 8.29 -14.30 7.50
C GLU A 9 7.69 -13.90 6.14
N TYR A 10 6.40 -14.19 5.92
CA TYR A 10 5.79 -14.01 4.60
C TYR A 10 5.72 -12.55 4.15
N ALA A 11 5.18 -11.64 4.97
CA ALA A 11 5.01 -10.25 4.56
C ALA A 11 6.35 -9.55 4.25
N PRO A 12 7.41 -9.71 5.08
CA PRO A 12 8.75 -9.21 4.73
C PRO A 12 9.28 -9.75 3.40
N GLU A 13 9.24 -11.08 3.20
CA GLU A 13 9.70 -11.71 1.95
C GLU A 13 8.89 -11.23 0.73
N ALA A 14 7.57 -11.11 0.88
CA ALA A 14 6.70 -10.62 -0.17
C ALA A 14 6.97 -9.14 -0.49
N TYR A 15 7.21 -8.30 0.51
CA TYR A 15 7.55 -6.89 0.30
C TYR A 15 8.86 -6.73 -0.45
N ASP A 16 9.87 -7.54 -0.15
CA ASP A 16 11.14 -7.54 -0.88
C ASP A 16 10.94 -7.99 -2.34
N ALA A 17 10.19 -9.06 -2.57
CA ALA A 17 9.85 -9.50 -3.93
C ALA A 17 9.05 -8.45 -4.71
N ILE A 18 8.10 -7.76 -4.05
CA ILE A 18 7.32 -6.67 -4.64
C ILE A 18 8.25 -5.51 -5.01
N ARG A 19 9.21 -5.14 -4.14
CA ARG A 19 10.18 -4.07 -4.42
C ARG A 19 11.09 -4.38 -5.61
N ASP A 20 11.39 -5.65 -5.84
CA ASP A 20 12.24 -6.07 -6.95
C ASP A 20 11.47 -6.23 -8.28
N ALA A 21 10.13 -6.32 -8.22
CA ALA A 21 9.30 -6.52 -9.40
C ALA A 21 9.06 -5.22 -10.21
N ASP A 22 9.11 -5.30 -11.54
CA ASP A 22 8.57 -4.27 -12.45
C ASP A 22 7.12 -4.62 -12.86
N ASP A 23 6.19 -4.39 -11.95
CA ASP A 23 4.79 -4.81 -12.06
C ASP A 23 3.80 -3.65 -12.33
N VAL A 24 4.28 -2.40 -12.38
CA VAL A 24 3.42 -1.21 -12.51
C VAL A 24 2.57 -1.27 -13.78
N ALA A 25 3.19 -1.55 -14.93
CA ALA A 25 2.49 -1.64 -16.21
C ALA A 25 1.51 -2.83 -16.26
N VAL A 26 1.86 -3.94 -15.59
CA VAL A 26 1.02 -5.12 -15.49
C VAL A 26 -0.24 -4.81 -14.67
N ILE A 27 -0.08 -4.24 -13.48
CA ILE A 27 -1.19 -3.87 -12.60
C ILE A 27 -2.06 -2.81 -13.26
N ALA A 28 -1.47 -1.80 -13.91
CA ALA A 28 -2.19 -0.78 -14.65
C ALA A 28 -3.09 -1.37 -15.75
N ARG A 29 -2.56 -2.32 -16.53
CA ARG A 29 -3.34 -3.05 -17.54
C ARG A 29 -4.45 -3.90 -16.92
N ASN A 30 -4.16 -4.61 -15.83
CA ASN A 30 -5.12 -5.50 -15.17
C ASN A 30 -6.31 -4.73 -14.56
N THR A 31 -6.04 -3.56 -13.97
CA THR A 31 -7.03 -2.75 -13.22
C THR A 31 -7.67 -1.64 -14.05
N GLY A 32 -7.07 -1.27 -15.18
CA GLY A 32 -7.44 -0.09 -15.97
C GLY A 32 -6.97 1.24 -15.36
N TRP A 33 -6.19 1.21 -14.28
CA TRP A 33 -5.64 2.42 -13.67
C TRP A 33 -4.44 2.95 -14.46
N ALA A 34 -4.25 4.27 -14.44
CA ALA A 34 -3.07 4.88 -15.05
C ALA A 34 -1.78 4.47 -14.31
N GLU A 35 -0.73 4.11 -15.05
CA GLU A 35 0.56 3.66 -14.49
C GLU A 35 1.15 4.62 -13.46
N PHE A 36 1.02 5.95 -13.66
CA PHE A 36 1.55 6.92 -12.71
C PHE A 36 0.88 6.84 -11.33
N ARG A 37 -0.40 6.42 -11.27
CA ARG A 37 -1.10 6.21 -9.99
C ARG A 37 -0.61 4.95 -9.31
N ILE A 38 -0.51 3.84 -10.04
CA ILE A 38 0.04 2.58 -9.53
C ILE A 38 1.47 2.77 -9.02
N ARG A 39 2.31 3.48 -9.79
CA ARG A 39 3.69 3.80 -9.38
C ARG A 39 3.74 4.62 -8.10
N ARG A 40 2.83 5.59 -7.93
CA ARG A 40 2.73 6.38 -6.70
C ARG A 40 2.37 5.50 -5.51
N ILE A 41 1.35 4.67 -5.64
CA ILE A 41 0.89 3.77 -4.58
C ILE A 41 2.00 2.79 -4.21
N LYS A 42 2.66 2.18 -5.21
CA LYS A 42 3.80 1.28 -4.97
C LYS A 42 4.90 1.99 -4.18
N LYS A 43 5.23 3.22 -4.57
CA LYS A 43 6.25 4.03 -3.88
C LYS A 43 5.86 4.28 -2.42
N HIS A 44 4.63 4.73 -2.20
CA HIS A 44 4.05 5.01 -0.88
C HIS A 44 4.09 3.78 0.03
N LEU A 45 3.51 2.66 -0.40
CA LEU A 45 3.41 1.45 0.43
C LEU A 45 4.77 0.80 0.74
N PHE A 46 5.69 0.76 -0.24
CA PHE A 46 6.83 -0.15 -0.17
C PHE A 46 8.19 0.54 -0.04
N TYR A 47 8.35 1.80 -0.44
CA TYR A 47 9.66 2.45 -0.52
C TYR A 47 9.80 3.73 0.30
N ASP A 48 8.73 4.51 0.41
CA ASP A 48 8.75 5.80 1.09
C ASP A 48 8.95 5.64 2.60
N GLU A 49 9.67 6.61 3.16
CA GLU A 49 9.73 6.79 4.60
C GLU A 49 8.69 7.86 4.96
N HIS A 50 7.92 7.56 6.00
CA HIS A 50 6.83 8.39 6.48
C HIS A 50 7.16 8.85 7.88
N GLN A 51 6.66 10.03 8.25
CA GLN A 51 6.61 10.37 9.66
C GLN A 51 5.55 9.48 10.31
N LEU A 52 6.00 8.43 10.99
CA LEU A 52 5.15 7.55 11.78
C LEU A 52 4.76 8.26 13.09
N ASP A 53 3.94 7.60 13.91
CA ASP A 53 3.54 8.14 15.20
C ASP A 53 4.74 8.50 16.09
N TYR A 54 4.50 9.43 17.02
CA TYR A 54 5.49 10.26 17.71
C TYR A 54 6.77 9.56 18.22
N ASP A 55 6.73 8.28 18.53
CA ASP A 55 7.86 7.53 19.09
C ASP A 55 8.64 6.68 18.05
N LEU A 56 8.14 6.57 16.81
CA LEU A 56 8.72 5.73 15.75
C LEU A 56 9.56 6.50 14.72
N GLY A 57 9.42 7.83 14.67
CA GLY A 57 10.21 8.69 13.78
C GLY A 57 9.89 8.53 12.29
N PHE A 58 10.86 8.86 11.43
CA PHE A 58 10.76 8.67 9.99
C PHE A 58 11.20 7.25 9.63
N ASN A 59 10.29 6.44 9.10
CA ASN A 59 10.57 5.06 8.72
C ASN A 59 9.59 4.58 7.64
N ARG A 60 9.90 3.45 7.00
CA ARG A 60 8.97 2.74 6.13
C ARG A 60 7.86 2.07 6.96
N PHE A 61 6.74 1.78 6.32
CA PHE A 61 5.72 0.93 6.93
C PHE A 61 6.24 -0.47 7.22
N SER A 62 5.78 -1.03 8.34
CA SER A 62 5.95 -2.44 8.65
C SER A 62 5.21 -3.30 7.62
N PRO A 63 5.80 -4.41 7.14
CA PRO A 63 5.12 -5.29 6.21
C PRO A 63 3.81 -5.84 6.77
N ASP A 64 2.75 -5.70 5.99
CA ASP A 64 1.42 -6.26 6.27
C ASP A 64 1.09 -7.37 5.26
N PRO A 65 0.71 -8.58 5.72
CA PRO A 65 0.47 -9.71 4.84
C PRO A 65 -0.79 -9.55 3.97
N ASP A 66 -1.78 -8.78 4.40
CA ASP A 66 -3.00 -8.57 3.64
C ASP A 66 -2.77 -7.53 2.52
N ILE A 67 -1.93 -6.51 2.78
CA ILE A 67 -1.40 -5.62 1.71
C ILE A 67 -0.58 -6.42 0.68
N ALA A 68 0.30 -7.31 1.16
CA ALA A 68 1.12 -8.15 0.27
C ALA A 68 0.24 -9.02 -0.64
N ASP A 69 -0.75 -9.70 -0.05
CA ASP A 69 -1.69 -10.54 -0.79
C ASP A 69 -2.52 -9.75 -1.80
N ALA A 70 -3.01 -8.56 -1.43
CA ALA A 70 -3.73 -7.68 -2.33
C ALA A 70 -2.87 -7.25 -3.53
N TRP A 71 -1.63 -6.84 -3.29
CA TRP A 71 -0.70 -6.46 -4.35
C TRP A 71 -0.41 -7.62 -5.31
N ILE A 72 -0.19 -8.82 -4.79
CA ILE A 72 0.05 -10.03 -5.59
C ILE A 72 -1.18 -10.37 -6.44
N ARG A 73 -2.39 -10.23 -5.90
CA ARG A 73 -3.62 -10.44 -6.69
C ARG A 73 -3.80 -9.40 -7.79
N LEU A 74 -3.48 -8.13 -7.52
CA LEU A 74 -3.47 -7.06 -8.51
C LEU A 74 -2.49 -7.37 -9.66
N GLN A 75 -1.28 -7.85 -9.31
CA GLN A 75 -0.27 -8.27 -10.28
C GLN A 75 -0.75 -9.45 -11.15
N ARG A 76 -1.39 -10.45 -10.54
CA ARG A 76 -1.89 -11.65 -11.24
C ARG A 76 -3.18 -11.42 -12.03
N GLY A 77 -3.89 -10.33 -11.76
CA GLY A 77 -5.17 -10.00 -12.42
C GLY A 77 -6.36 -10.77 -11.87
N ASN A 78 -6.23 -11.45 -10.72
CA ASN A 78 -7.30 -12.15 -10.03
C ASN A 78 -7.74 -11.42 -8.75
N PHE A 79 -7.66 -10.08 -8.78
CA PHE A 79 -8.01 -9.20 -7.69
C PHE A 79 -9.52 -9.15 -7.43
N ASN A 80 -9.87 -8.76 -6.21
CA ASN A 80 -11.24 -8.56 -5.76
C ASN A 80 -11.53 -7.06 -5.55
N PRO A 81 -12.78 -6.67 -5.20
CA PRO A 81 -13.11 -5.26 -4.96
C PRO A 81 -12.33 -4.59 -3.81
N GLU A 82 -11.93 -5.31 -2.76
CA GLU A 82 -11.11 -4.74 -1.68
C GLU A 82 -9.70 -4.39 -2.14
N ASP A 83 -9.12 -5.18 -3.04
CA ASP A 83 -7.81 -4.87 -3.63
C ASP A 83 -7.86 -3.56 -4.46
N LEU A 84 -9.00 -3.25 -5.10
CA LEU A 84 -9.20 -1.97 -5.76
C LEU A 84 -9.41 -0.82 -4.75
N ARG A 85 -10.08 -1.09 -3.62
CA ARG A 85 -10.21 -0.11 -2.53
C ARG A 85 -8.88 0.23 -1.89
N LEU A 86 -7.97 -0.74 -1.76
CA LEU A 86 -6.58 -0.47 -1.38
C LEU A 86 -5.96 0.58 -2.31
N LEU A 87 -6.08 0.42 -3.64
CA LEU A 87 -5.54 1.39 -4.58
C LEU A 87 -6.17 2.80 -4.43
N GLU A 88 -7.48 2.87 -4.18
CA GLU A 88 -8.17 4.14 -3.93
C GLU A 88 -7.74 4.80 -2.63
N HIS A 89 -7.60 4.01 -1.57
CA HIS A 89 -7.15 4.42 -0.25
C HIS A 89 -5.75 5.01 -0.33
N GLU A 90 -4.79 4.22 -0.78
CA GLU A 90 -3.37 4.58 -0.81
C GLU A 90 -3.06 5.71 -1.81
N TYR A 91 -3.82 5.78 -2.91
CA TYR A 91 -3.66 6.90 -3.82
C TYR A 91 -4.11 8.21 -3.20
N PHE A 92 -5.21 8.22 -2.46
CA PHE A 92 -5.65 9.42 -1.76
C PHE A 92 -4.69 9.77 -0.63
N GLU A 93 -4.34 8.80 0.21
CA GLU A 93 -3.45 9.00 1.36
C GLU A 93 -2.11 9.60 0.92
N SER A 94 -1.43 8.94 -0.02
CA SER A 94 -0.12 9.41 -0.52
C SER A 94 -0.19 10.82 -1.09
N ARG A 95 -1.30 11.19 -1.75
CA ARG A 95 -1.51 12.54 -2.28
C ARG A 95 -1.74 13.54 -1.16
N PHE A 96 -2.54 13.19 -0.16
CA PHE A 96 -2.83 14.04 0.97
C PHE A 96 -1.57 14.33 1.79
N GLU A 97 -0.81 13.28 2.15
CA GLU A 97 0.46 13.39 2.87
C GLU A 97 1.43 14.31 2.13
N GLY A 98 1.61 14.09 0.83
CA GLY A 98 2.55 14.89 0.02
C GLY A 98 2.13 16.34 -0.22
N ILE A 99 0.83 16.65 -0.26
CA ILE A 99 0.33 18.02 -0.47
C ILE A 99 0.38 18.83 0.82
N PHE A 100 -0.02 18.21 1.93
CA PHE A 100 -0.18 18.89 3.21
C PHE A 100 1.01 18.69 4.16
N HIS A 101 2.01 17.90 3.76
CA HIS A 101 3.19 17.56 4.55
C HIS A 101 2.83 17.07 5.96
N THR A 102 1.85 16.17 6.02
CA THR A 102 1.36 15.59 7.27
C THR A 102 2.15 14.35 7.66
N ASN A 103 1.97 13.89 8.90
CA ASN A 103 2.35 12.53 9.27
C ASN A 103 1.36 11.51 8.67
N TYR A 104 1.76 10.24 8.68
CA TYR A 104 0.97 9.12 8.17
C TYR A 104 -0.42 9.07 8.81
N ARG A 105 -0.51 9.18 10.14
CA ARG A 105 -1.79 9.06 10.84
C ARG A 105 -2.81 10.11 10.40
N THR A 106 -2.35 11.34 10.19
CA THR A 106 -3.22 12.44 9.75
C THR A 106 -3.71 12.21 8.32
N SER A 107 -2.85 11.73 7.41
CA SER A 107 -3.26 11.40 6.04
C SER A 107 -4.19 10.20 6.01
N HIS A 108 -3.91 9.14 6.77
CA HIS A 108 -4.76 7.95 6.87
C HIS A 108 -6.15 8.30 7.42
N ASP A 109 -6.22 9.05 8.53
CA ASP A 109 -7.49 9.51 9.10
C ASP A 109 -8.30 10.37 8.10
N ALA A 110 -7.62 11.19 7.28
CA ALA A 110 -8.27 11.96 6.23
C ALA A 110 -8.81 11.06 5.11
N THR A 111 -8.07 10.02 4.73
CA THR A 111 -8.49 8.99 3.77
C THR A 111 -9.76 8.30 4.26
N GLU A 112 -9.79 7.83 5.50
CA GLU A 112 -10.97 7.17 6.06
C GLU A 112 -12.19 8.10 6.14
N ARG A 113 -12.00 9.33 6.65
CA ARG A 113 -13.08 10.35 6.71
C ARG A 113 -13.66 10.70 5.35
N SER A 114 -12.88 10.52 4.29
CA SER A 114 -13.31 10.74 2.91
C SER A 114 -14.13 9.60 2.31
N GLY A 115 -14.36 8.52 3.08
CA GLY A 115 -15.12 7.33 2.68
C GLY A 115 -14.31 6.27 1.95
N ARG A 116 -12.99 6.45 1.83
CA ARG A 116 -12.08 5.50 1.17
C ARG A 116 -11.59 4.47 2.18
N LEU A 117 -12.52 3.69 2.72
CA LEU A 117 -12.20 2.64 3.68
C LEU A 117 -11.62 1.43 2.95
N TRP A 118 -10.59 0.81 3.55
CA TRP A 118 -10.07 -0.48 3.12
C TRP A 118 -10.20 -1.45 4.30
N SER A 119 -10.85 -2.59 4.05
CA SER A 119 -11.06 -3.64 5.06
C SER A 119 -10.65 -4.98 4.43
N PRO A 120 -9.38 -5.40 4.63
CA PRO A 120 -8.86 -6.64 4.05
C PRO A 120 -9.64 -7.90 4.46
#